data_AF-A0ABD3FK15-F1
#
_entry.id   AF-A0ABD3FK15-F1
#
_cell.length_a   1.000
_cell.length_b   1.000
_cell.length_c   1.000
_cell.angle_alpha   90.00
_cell.angle_beta   90.00
_cell.angle_gamma   90.00
#
_symmetry.space_group_name_H-M   'P 1'
#
loop_
_entity.id
_entity.type
_entity.pdbx_description
1 polymer ?
#
loop_
_entity_poly.entity_id
_entity_poly.type
_entity_poly.pdbx_seq_one_letter_code
_entity_poly.pdbx_strand_id
1 'polypeptide(L)'
;MKIELSVLALQWSTHQTEAHSMEFEDDALAKAVFFLSTTETRSKLYRLLQYGSKFAKWALIQLWKLDTIPANESISTTDGETQSKQDSQTTEWKTKALKSLDRAELVFGDARRFFRFFQFLQMADMFRHVREPVRAVRVLRRLRILCFFFFYLTENYVVFYTRVLSTSPRVPLIRKLRRSCNGFWLLSILLAFPLDHMLRRGTMLSTVKKLLDLPVASVGFSGQRVNDGLFGALGLVSAQIGLYARYLDVMTKFQKHHLKQLSAMPDVA
;
A
#
# COMPACT_ATOMS: atom_id res chain seq x y z
N MET A 1 53.89 -23.93 -21.17
CA MET A 1 53.31 -22.63 -21.55
C MET A 1 51.77 -22.59 -21.61
N LYS A 2 51.06 -23.65 -22.04
CA LYS A 2 49.57 -23.64 -22.06
C LYS A 2 48.88 -23.71 -20.68
N ILE A 3 49.58 -24.17 -19.63
CA ILE A 3 48.99 -24.39 -18.31
C ILE A 3 48.87 -23.07 -17.51
N GLU A 4 49.80 -22.13 -17.67
CA GLU A 4 49.77 -20.86 -16.92
C GLU A 4 48.67 -19.90 -17.40
N LEU A 5 48.32 -19.93 -18.69
CA LEU A 5 47.23 -19.12 -19.24
C LEU A 5 45.86 -19.55 -18.68
N SER A 6 45.66 -20.83 -18.41
CA SER A 6 44.40 -21.36 -17.85
C SER A 6 44.22 -20.97 -16.39
N VAL A 7 45.31 -20.90 -15.62
CA VAL A 7 45.28 -20.50 -14.20
C VAL A 7 45.00 -19.00 -14.07
N LEU A 8 45.63 -18.17 -14.92
CA LEU A 8 45.35 -16.73 -14.95
C LEU A 8 43.92 -16.40 -15.40
N ALA A 9 43.35 -17.16 -16.34
CA ALA A 9 41.96 -17.00 -16.76
C ALA A 9 40.97 -17.39 -15.64
N LEU A 10 41.26 -18.44 -14.88
CA LEU A 10 40.44 -18.83 -13.72
C LEU A 10 40.53 -17.81 -12.59
N GLN A 11 41.73 -17.30 -12.32
CA GLN A 11 41.97 -16.33 -11.24
C GLN A 11 41.37 -14.95 -11.56
N TRP A 12 41.38 -14.55 -12.84
CA TRP A 12 40.64 -13.38 -13.31
C TRP A 12 39.12 -13.60 -13.20
N SER A 13 38.62 -14.77 -13.60
CA SER A 13 37.19 -15.08 -13.49
C SER A 13 36.71 -15.05 -12.03
N THR A 14 37.49 -15.54 -11.07
CA THR A 14 37.11 -15.52 -9.65
C THR A 14 37.11 -14.10 -9.08
N HIS A 15 38.10 -13.28 -9.42
CA HIS A 15 38.14 -11.87 -9.00
C HIS A 15 37.00 -11.04 -9.61
N GLN A 16 36.55 -11.38 -10.82
CA GLN A 16 35.45 -10.69 -11.46
C GLN A 16 34.09 -11.04 -10.81
N THR A 17 33.90 -12.26 -10.31
CA THR A 17 32.70 -12.61 -9.53
C THR A 17 32.66 -12.01 -8.13
N GLU A 18 33.81 -11.86 -7.46
CA GLU A 18 33.88 -11.24 -6.13
C GLU A 18 33.70 -9.72 -6.19
N ALA A 19 34.26 -9.05 -7.20
CA ALA A 19 34.02 -7.62 -7.41
C ALA A 19 32.53 -7.33 -7.69
N HIS A 20 31.85 -8.20 -8.42
CA HIS A 20 30.46 -8.01 -8.82
C HIS A 20 29.45 -8.31 -7.68
N SER A 21 29.83 -9.13 -6.69
CA SER A 21 29.00 -9.41 -5.51
C SER A 21 29.11 -8.33 -4.43
N MET A 22 30.29 -7.72 -4.28
CA MET A 22 30.52 -6.64 -3.30
C MET A 22 29.87 -5.31 -3.72
N GLU A 23 29.80 -5.02 -5.03
CA GLU A 23 29.11 -3.83 -5.58
C GLU A 23 27.57 -3.87 -5.38
N PHE A 24 27.01 -5.05 -5.11
CA PHE A 24 25.56 -5.23 -5.00
C PHE A 24 24.99 -4.89 -3.61
N GLU A 25 25.79 -5.01 -2.54
CA GLU A 25 25.36 -4.71 -1.16
C GLU A 25 25.31 -3.21 -0.87
N ASP A 26 26.29 -2.43 -1.33
CA ASP A 26 26.34 -0.97 -1.12
C ASP A 26 25.18 -0.23 -1.80
N ASP A 27 24.61 -0.85 -2.84
CA ASP A 27 23.54 -0.26 -3.63
C ASP A 27 22.14 -0.55 -3.05
N ALA A 28 22.02 -1.48 -2.08
CA ALA A 28 20.74 -1.84 -1.47
C ALA A 28 20.16 -0.69 -0.62
N LEU A 29 21.00 -0.03 0.17
CA LEU A 29 20.61 1.13 0.97
C LEU A 29 20.21 2.31 0.06
N ALA A 30 20.99 2.58 -0.98
CA ALA A 30 20.70 3.62 -1.96
C ALA A 30 19.35 3.38 -2.66
N LYS A 31 19.10 2.15 -3.11
CA LYS A 31 17.80 1.73 -3.68
C LYS A 31 16.65 1.92 -2.70
N ALA A 32 16.83 1.54 -1.43
CA ALA A 32 15.82 1.70 -0.40
C ALA A 32 15.51 3.18 -0.11
N VAL A 33 16.54 4.02 0.06
CA VAL A 33 16.40 5.46 0.26
C VAL A 33 15.71 6.11 -0.94
N PHE A 34 16.16 5.78 -2.16
CA PHE A 34 15.55 6.29 -3.39
C PHE A 34 14.09 5.86 -3.52
N PHE A 35 13.77 4.61 -3.17
CA PHE A 35 12.41 4.09 -3.14
C PHE A 35 11.51 4.87 -2.17
N LEU A 36 11.98 5.08 -0.93
CA LEU A 36 11.24 5.77 0.13
C LEU A 36 11.18 7.29 -0.04
N SER A 37 12.04 7.88 -0.86
CA SER A 37 12.08 9.33 -1.10
C SER A 37 10.74 9.88 -1.62
N THR A 38 10.04 9.12 -2.46
CA THR A 38 8.79 9.60 -3.08
C THR A 38 7.58 9.47 -2.15
N THR A 39 6.74 10.51 -2.11
CA THR A 39 5.49 10.53 -1.33
C THR A 39 4.53 9.41 -1.75
N GLU A 40 4.52 9.06 -3.03
CA GLU A 40 3.69 7.98 -3.58
C GLU A 40 4.10 6.61 -3.05
N THR A 41 5.41 6.32 -2.98
CA THR A 41 5.91 5.06 -2.43
C THR A 41 5.55 4.93 -0.96
N ARG A 42 5.79 5.98 -0.17
CA ARG A 42 5.43 6.01 1.26
C ARG A 42 3.95 5.74 1.47
N SER A 43 3.08 6.39 0.69
CA SER A 43 1.63 6.16 0.72
C SER A 43 1.25 4.70 0.46
N LYS A 44 1.90 4.04 -0.51
CA LYS A 44 1.68 2.62 -0.83
C LYS A 44 2.18 1.71 0.29
N LEU A 45 3.33 2.01 0.89
CA LEU A 45 3.87 1.26 2.02
C LEU A 45 2.96 1.37 3.24
N TYR A 46 2.47 2.56 3.58
CA TYR A 46 1.51 2.72 4.69
C TYR A 46 0.20 1.99 4.43
N ARG A 47 -0.27 1.96 3.18
CA ARG A 47 -1.43 1.15 2.80
C ARG A 47 -1.16 -0.34 3.05
N LEU A 48 0.02 -0.85 2.69
CA LEU A 48 0.41 -2.23 2.94
C LEU A 48 0.44 -2.53 4.44
N LEU A 49 1.11 -1.69 5.23
CA LEU A 49 1.22 -1.87 6.68
C LEU A 49 -0.14 -1.79 7.36
N GLN A 50 -0.99 -0.83 6.98
CA GLN A 50 -2.35 -0.71 7.51
C GLN A 50 -3.18 -1.98 7.26
N TYR A 51 -3.25 -2.46 6.01
CA TYR A 51 -4.01 -3.67 5.70
C TYR A 51 -3.36 -4.93 6.24
N GLY A 52 -2.02 -4.95 6.36
CA GLY A 52 -1.26 -6.02 6.99
C GLY A 52 -1.61 -6.16 8.46
N SER A 53 -1.64 -5.04 9.21
CA SER A 53 -2.07 -5.03 10.61
C SER A 53 -3.52 -5.49 10.76
N LYS A 54 -4.42 -5.00 9.91
CA LYS A 54 -5.84 -5.39 9.93
C LYS A 54 -6.02 -6.89 9.65
N PHE A 55 -5.32 -7.41 8.63
CA PHE A 55 -5.37 -8.83 8.27
C PHE A 55 -4.75 -9.72 9.36
N ALA A 56 -3.58 -9.35 9.88
CA ALA A 56 -2.92 -10.07 10.96
C ALA A 56 -3.81 -10.14 12.20
N LYS A 57 -4.45 -9.04 12.56
CA LYS A 57 -5.41 -8.99 13.67
C LYS A 57 -6.55 -9.99 13.45
N TRP A 58 -7.18 -9.95 12.27
CA TRP A 58 -8.25 -10.89 11.93
C TRP A 58 -7.77 -12.35 11.97
N ALA A 59 -6.60 -12.65 11.39
CA ALA A 59 -6.03 -13.99 11.38
C ALA A 59 -5.73 -14.51 12.80
N LEU A 60 -5.21 -13.66 13.69
CA LEU A 60 -4.96 -14.00 15.09
C LEU A 60 -6.25 -14.25 15.87
N ILE A 61 -7.31 -13.46 15.63
CA ILE A 61 -8.62 -13.70 16.25
C ILE A 61 -9.17 -15.07 15.86
N GLN A 62 -9.08 -15.42 14.57
CA GLN A 62 -9.51 -16.74 14.06
C GLN A 62 -8.64 -17.87 14.61
N LEU A 63 -7.31 -17.70 14.60
CA LEU A 63 -6.36 -18.71 15.07
C LEU A 63 -6.51 -18.99 16.57
N TRP A 64 -6.75 -17.95 17.38
CA TRP A 64 -6.90 -18.06 18.82
C TRP A 64 -8.34 -18.34 19.27
N LYS A 65 -9.31 -18.42 18.35
CA LYS A 65 -10.73 -18.62 18.65
C LYS A 65 -11.25 -17.66 19.73
N LEU A 66 -10.81 -16.41 19.67
CA LEU A 66 -11.16 -15.41 20.69
C LEU A 66 -12.63 -15.00 20.67
N ASP A 67 -13.35 -15.28 19.58
CA ASP A 67 -14.78 -15.02 19.45
C ASP A 67 -15.67 -15.99 20.27
N THR A 68 -15.08 -17.05 20.85
CA THR A 68 -15.81 -18.10 21.59
C THR A 68 -15.73 -18.01 23.12
N ILE A 69 -15.22 -16.92 23.71
CA ILE A 69 -15.28 -16.77 25.17
C ILE A 69 -16.61 -16.09 25.53
N PRO A 70 -17.64 -16.84 25.98
CA PRO A 70 -18.90 -16.23 26.40
C PRO A 70 -18.62 -15.34 27.61
N ALA A 71 -19.12 -14.10 27.57
CA ALA A 71 -19.01 -13.13 28.66
C ALA A 71 -19.78 -13.54 29.95
N ASN A 72 -20.18 -14.80 30.08
CA ASN A 72 -21.10 -15.31 31.09
C ASN A 72 -20.55 -16.47 31.94
N GLU A 73 -19.31 -16.92 31.76
CA GLU A 73 -18.69 -17.87 32.70
C GLU A 73 -18.06 -17.14 33.87
N SER A 74 -18.90 -16.50 34.68
CA SER A 74 -18.53 -16.16 36.05
C SER A 74 -19.01 -17.29 36.97
N ILE A 75 -18.03 -17.96 37.58
CA ILE A 75 -18.09 -18.63 38.89
C ILE A 75 -18.65 -20.07 38.88
N SER A 76 -17.72 -21.02 38.80
CA SER A 76 -17.70 -22.18 39.69
C SER A 76 -16.28 -22.33 40.26
N THR A 77 -16.08 -21.78 41.46
CA THR A 77 -15.04 -22.22 42.39
C THR A 77 -15.23 -23.72 42.62
N THR A 78 -14.22 -24.57 42.48
CA THR A 78 -13.28 -24.95 43.53
C THR A 78 -12.24 -25.88 42.87
N ASP A 79 -10.96 -25.76 43.25
CA ASP A 79 -9.81 -26.62 42.91
C ASP A 79 -9.10 -26.37 41.56
N GLY A 80 -8.16 -25.42 41.53
CA GLY A 80 -7.26 -25.22 40.37
C GLY A 80 -6.31 -24.02 40.43
N GLU A 81 -5.69 -23.71 41.58
CA GLU A 81 -4.83 -22.50 41.74
C GLU A 81 -3.60 -22.46 40.82
N THR A 82 -3.11 -23.60 40.34
CA THR A 82 -1.89 -23.66 39.52
C THR A 82 -2.17 -23.50 38.01
N GLN A 83 -3.35 -23.90 37.53
CA GLN A 83 -3.74 -23.77 36.12
C GLN A 83 -4.20 -22.34 35.78
N SER A 84 -4.80 -21.64 36.75
CA SER A 84 -5.30 -20.27 36.59
C SER A 84 -4.21 -19.24 36.22
N LYS A 85 -2.98 -19.37 36.76
CA LYS A 85 -1.89 -18.41 36.47
C LYS A 85 -1.35 -18.52 35.04
N GLN A 86 -1.26 -19.73 34.50
CA GLN A 86 -0.71 -19.96 33.15
C GLN A 86 -1.71 -19.55 32.07
N ASP A 87 -3.00 -19.78 32.29
CA ASP A 87 -4.06 -19.31 31.38
C ASP A 87 -4.21 -17.78 31.41
N SER A 88 -4.04 -17.15 32.58
CA SER A 88 -4.05 -15.69 32.72
C SER A 88 -2.89 -15.02 31.97
N GLN A 89 -1.67 -15.57 32.08
CA GLN A 89 -0.51 -15.01 31.37
C GLN A 89 -0.62 -15.17 29.86
N THR A 90 -1.20 -16.29 29.38
CA THR A 90 -1.39 -16.50 27.94
C THR A 90 -2.45 -15.61 27.31
N THR A 91 -3.47 -15.19 28.08
CA THR A 91 -4.47 -14.22 27.59
C THR A 91 -3.93 -12.79 27.54
N GLU A 92 -3.00 -12.44 28.44
CA GLU A 92 -2.44 -11.09 28.51
C GLU A 92 -1.61 -10.74 27.25
N TRP A 93 -0.72 -11.63 26.81
CA TRP A 93 0.11 -11.36 25.62
C TRP A 93 -0.71 -11.32 24.33
N LYS A 94 -1.74 -12.18 24.19
CA LYS A 94 -2.68 -12.16 23.05
C LYS A 94 -3.39 -10.81 22.97
N THR A 95 -3.87 -10.31 24.10
CA THR A 95 -4.54 -9.01 24.20
C THR A 95 -3.57 -7.87 23.87
N LYS A 96 -2.33 -7.92 24.38
CA LYS A 96 -1.28 -6.94 24.05
C LYS A 96 -0.97 -6.92 22.54
N ALA A 97 -0.87 -8.10 21.91
CA ALA A 97 -0.64 -8.21 20.47
C ALA A 97 -1.78 -7.59 19.65
N LEU A 98 -3.03 -7.87 19.99
CA LEU A 98 -4.20 -7.27 19.32
C LEU A 98 -4.24 -5.74 19.48
N LYS A 99 -3.99 -5.23 20.70
CA LYS A 99 -3.91 -3.78 20.96
C LYS A 99 -2.78 -3.12 20.17
N SER A 100 -1.64 -3.79 20.03
CA SER A 100 -0.52 -3.30 19.23
C SER A 100 -0.89 -3.21 17.74
N LEU A 101 -1.57 -4.23 17.21
CA LEU A 101 -2.04 -4.24 15.82
C LEU A 101 -3.11 -3.17 15.57
N ASP A 102 -4.02 -2.94 16.52
CA ASP A 102 -5.00 -1.84 16.44
C ASP A 102 -4.31 -0.47 16.41
N ARG A 103 -3.28 -0.29 17.24
CA ARG A 103 -2.49 0.95 17.26
C ARG A 103 -1.74 1.14 15.94
N ALA A 104 -1.15 0.08 15.39
CA ALA A 104 -0.49 0.12 14.10
C ALA A 104 -1.47 0.47 12.97
N GLU A 105 -2.64 -0.17 12.93
CA GLU A 105 -3.71 0.13 11.96
C GLU A 105 -4.12 1.61 12.04
N LEU A 106 -4.29 2.15 13.25
CA LEU A 106 -4.66 3.54 13.48
C LEU A 106 -3.56 4.50 12.98
N VAL A 107 -2.32 4.28 13.40
CA VAL A 107 -1.16 5.15 13.04
C VAL A 107 -0.95 5.16 11.53
N PHE A 108 -0.93 4.00 10.88
CA PHE A 108 -0.77 3.93 9.43
C PHE A 108 -1.99 4.45 8.67
N GLY A 109 -3.19 4.29 9.24
CA GLY A 109 -4.41 4.89 8.72
C GLY A 109 -4.36 6.42 8.74
N ASP A 110 -3.86 7.02 9.83
CA ASP A 110 -3.74 8.47 9.97
C ASP A 110 -2.61 9.02 9.09
N ALA A 111 -1.45 8.35 9.04
CA ALA A 111 -0.38 8.68 8.11
C ALA A 111 -0.89 8.67 6.65
N ARG A 112 -1.64 7.63 6.26
CA ARG A 112 -2.22 7.54 4.91
C ARG A 112 -3.14 8.72 4.58
N ARG A 113 -3.96 9.19 5.53
CA ARG A 113 -4.82 10.36 5.32
C ARG A 113 -4.00 11.61 5.04
N PHE A 114 -2.92 11.82 5.82
CA PHE A 114 -2.02 12.95 5.60
C PHE A 114 -1.37 12.93 4.21
N PHE A 115 -0.89 11.76 3.75
CA PHE A 115 -0.35 11.65 2.39
C PHE A 115 -1.40 11.85 1.29
N ARG A 116 -2.66 11.50 1.54
CA ARG A 116 -3.75 11.76 0.60
C ARG A 116 -4.08 13.24 0.48
N PHE A 117 -3.90 14.03 1.54
CA PHE A 117 -3.98 15.49 1.44
C PHE A 117 -2.89 16.06 0.51
N PHE A 118 -1.66 15.59 0.61
CA PHE A 118 -0.63 15.98 -0.36
C PHE A 118 -0.93 15.51 -1.78
N GLN A 119 -1.48 14.29 -1.94
CA GLN A 119 -1.93 13.81 -3.25
C GLN A 119 -3.04 14.70 -3.81
N PHE A 120 -3.96 15.21 -2.99
CA PHE A 120 -4.97 16.16 -3.42
C PHE A 120 -4.34 17.43 -4.02
N LEU A 121 -3.36 18.03 -3.32
CA LEU A 121 -2.64 19.19 -3.83
C LEU A 121 -1.90 18.87 -5.14
N GLN A 122 -1.28 17.69 -5.21
CA GLN A 122 -0.59 17.23 -6.42
C GLN A 122 -1.56 16.99 -7.60
N MET A 123 -2.78 16.51 -7.35
CA MET A 123 -3.79 16.31 -8.42
C MET A 123 -4.20 17.64 -9.07
N ALA A 124 -4.28 18.73 -8.29
CA ALA A 124 -4.58 20.06 -8.83
C ALA A 124 -3.49 20.54 -9.80
N ASP A 125 -2.22 20.30 -9.46
CA ASP A 125 -1.10 20.60 -10.32
C ASP A 125 -1.05 19.71 -11.57
N MET A 126 -1.24 18.39 -11.40
CA MET A 126 -1.31 17.43 -12.49
C MET A 126 -2.41 17.78 -13.50
N PHE A 127 -3.56 18.28 -13.04
CA PHE A 127 -4.68 18.67 -13.90
C PHE A 127 -4.29 19.78 -14.88
N ARG A 128 -3.55 20.79 -14.41
CA ARG A 128 -3.07 21.92 -15.22
C ARG A 128 -2.06 21.47 -16.29
N HIS A 129 -1.22 20.50 -15.94
CA HIS A 129 -0.11 20.03 -16.78
C HIS A 129 -0.46 18.84 -17.70
N VAL A 130 -1.72 18.44 -17.81
CA VAL A 130 -2.11 17.36 -18.75
C VAL A 130 -1.96 17.80 -20.21
N ARG A 131 -0.86 17.37 -20.83
CA ARG A 131 -0.58 17.50 -22.26
C ARG A 131 -0.53 16.11 -22.90
N GLU A 132 -1.59 15.75 -23.61
CA GLU A 132 -1.68 14.50 -24.37
C GLU A 132 -2.05 14.85 -25.81
N PRO A 133 -1.38 14.27 -26.83
CA PRO A 133 -1.63 14.59 -28.23
C PRO A 133 -3.04 14.16 -28.65
N VAL A 134 -3.48 12.98 -28.19
CA VAL A 134 -4.80 12.42 -28.50
C VAL A 134 -5.88 13.05 -27.61
N ARG A 135 -6.89 13.66 -28.22
CA ARG A 135 -8.00 14.35 -27.51
C ARG A 135 -8.74 13.43 -26.55
N ALA A 136 -9.10 12.22 -26.97
CA ALA A 136 -9.82 11.27 -26.12
C ALA A 136 -9.03 10.85 -24.88
N VAL A 137 -7.72 10.55 -25.04
CA VAL A 137 -6.81 10.25 -23.91
C VAL A 137 -6.74 11.45 -22.96
N ARG A 138 -6.64 12.67 -23.50
CA ARG A 138 -6.61 13.91 -22.70
C ARG A 138 -7.87 14.07 -21.85
N VAL A 139 -9.05 13.88 -22.45
CA VAL A 139 -10.34 13.99 -21.76
C VAL A 139 -10.46 12.91 -20.68
N LEU A 140 -10.19 11.64 -21.01
CA LEU A 140 -10.24 10.55 -20.04
C LEU A 140 -9.29 10.76 -18.86
N ARG A 141 -8.06 11.20 -19.14
CA ARG A 141 -7.07 11.49 -18.09
C ARG A 141 -7.54 12.65 -17.20
N ARG A 142 -8.04 13.75 -17.79
CA ARG A 142 -8.59 14.89 -17.02
C ARG A 142 -9.79 14.48 -16.18
N LEU A 143 -10.73 13.72 -16.74
CA LEU A 143 -11.89 13.23 -16.02
C LEU A 143 -11.49 12.32 -14.85
N ARG A 144 -10.51 11.44 -15.06
CA ARG A 144 -9.96 10.59 -14.00
C ARG A 144 -9.28 11.41 -12.89
N ILE A 145 -8.50 12.44 -13.25
CA ILE A 145 -7.89 13.36 -12.28
C ILE A 145 -8.97 14.11 -11.49
N LEU A 146 -10.04 14.58 -12.15
CA LEU A 146 -11.18 15.21 -11.46
C LEU A 146 -11.88 14.24 -10.50
N CYS A 147 -12.06 12.97 -10.89
CA CYS A 147 -12.61 11.95 -9.99
C CYS A 147 -11.72 11.79 -8.74
N PHE A 148 -10.40 11.71 -8.91
CA PHE A 148 -9.47 11.65 -7.77
C PHE A 148 -9.49 12.93 -6.93
N PHE A 149 -9.58 14.10 -7.56
CA PHE A 149 -9.70 15.38 -6.87
C PHE A 149 -10.93 15.40 -5.96
N PHE A 150 -12.12 15.07 -6.49
CA PHE A 150 -13.35 15.03 -5.69
C PHE A 150 -13.35 13.91 -4.66
N PHE A 151 -12.76 12.75 -4.98
CA PHE A 151 -12.54 11.67 -4.04
C PHE A 151 -11.76 12.16 -2.82
N TYR A 152 -10.58 12.75 -3.03
CA TYR A 152 -9.75 13.23 -1.92
C TYR A 152 -10.38 14.43 -1.22
N LEU A 153 -11.02 15.35 -1.94
CA LEU A 153 -11.72 16.49 -1.32
C LEU A 153 -12.81 16.00 -0.36
N THR A 154 -13.67 15.10 -0.83
CA THR A 154 -14.77 14.55 -0.04
C THR A 154 -14.25 13.72 1.13
N GLU A 155 -13.17 12.96 0.94
CA GLU A 155 -12.55 12.19 2.01
C GLU A 155 -11.97 13.10 3.10
N ASN A 156 -11.18 14.12 2.72
CA ASN A 156 -10.63 15.08 3.67
C ASN A 156 -11.74 15.84 4.40
N TYR A 157 -12.81 16.20 3.71
CA TYR A 157 -13.98 16.82 4.30
C TYR A 157 -14.66 15.90 5.34
N VAL A 158 -14.87 14.62 5.02
CA VAL A 158 -15.41 13.62 5.98
C VAL A 158 -14.49 13.47 7.20
N VAL A 159 -13.17 13.44 7.00
CA VAL A 159 -12.20 13.35 8.09
C VAL A 159 -12.27 14.59 8.97
N PHE A 160 -12.32 15.79 8.39
CA PHE A 160 -12.46 17.05 9.11
C PHE A 160 -13.71 17.07 9.99
N TYR A 161 -14.88 16.72 9.44
CA TYR A 161 -16.12 16.67 10.23
C TYR A 161 -16.08 15.65 11.37
N THR A 162 -15.53 14.46 11.10
CA THR A 162 -15.52 13.38 12.10
C THR A 162 -14.47 13.58 13.19
N ARG A 163 -13.35 14.27 12.89
CA ARG A 163 -12.22 14.43 13.83
C ARG A 163 -12.15 15.80 14.48
N VAL A 164 -12.35 16.87 13.70
CA VAL A 164 -12.23 18.25 14.21
C VAL A 164 -13.55 18.70 14.81
N LEU A 165 -14.66 18.44 14.11
CA LEU A 165 -15.99 18.82 14.58
C LEU A 165 -16.67 17.72 15.42
N SER A 166 -15.97 16.60 15.67
CA SER A 166 -16.47 15.45 16.44
C SER A 166 -17.88 14.99 16.04
N THR A 167 -18.25 15.19 14.77
CA THR A 167 -19.59 14.86 14.29
C THR A 167 -19.73 13.35 14.22
N SER A 168 -20.83 12.84 14.76
CA SER A 168 -21.09 11.40 14.75
C SER A 168 -21.05 10.86 13.31
N PRO A 169 -20.34 9.75 13.05
CA PRO A 169 -20.28 9.14 11.72
C PRO A 169 -21.63 8.58 11.26
N ARG A 170 -22.63 8.54 12.15
CA ARG A 170 -23.98 8.06 11.87
C ARG A 170 -24.85 9.10 11.18
N VAL A 171 -24.43 10.37 11.11
CA VAL A 171 -25.19 11.46 10.48
C VAL A 171 -25.42 11.16 8.98
N PRO A 172 -26.65 11.35 8.45
CA PRO A 172 -26.99 11.01 7.06
C PRO A 172 -26.13 11.73 6.03
N LEU A 173 -25.75 12.99 6.30
CA LEU A 173 -24.82 13.76 5.46
C LEU A 173 -23.47 13.07 5.31
N ILE A 174 -22.87 12.61 6.42
CA ILE A 174 -21.58 11.91 6.41
C ILE A 174 -21.66 10.59 5.65
N ARG A 175 -22.78 9.86 5.77
CA ARG A 175 -23.01 8.64 4.98
C ARG A 175 -23.08 8.95 3.48
N LYS A 176 -23.82 10.00 3.10
CA LYS A 176 -23.92 10.44 1.69
C LYS A 176 -22.55 10.84 1.14
N LEU A 177 -21.77 11.61 1.90
CA LEU A 177 -20.42 12.01 1.51
C LEU A 177 -19.48 10.81 1.36
N ARG A 178 -19.50 9.84 2.30
CA ARG A 178 -18.73 8.60 2.17
C ARG A 178 -19.13 7.80 0.93
N ARG A 179 -20.43 7.73 0.64
CA ARG A 179 -20.93 7.07 -0.57
C ARG A 179 -20.45 7.77 -1.84
N SER A 180 -20.55 9.11 -1.90
CA SER A 180 -20.03 9.91 -3.02
C SER A 180 -18.52 9.73 -3.19
N CYS A 181 -17.76 9.73 -2.09
CA CYS A 181 -16.33 9.44 -2.09
C CYS A 181 -16.03 8.08 -2.75
N ASN A 182 -16.67 7.01 -2.28
CA ASN A 182 -16.50 5.67 -2.88
C ASN A 182 -16.99 5.61 -4.33
N GLY A 183 -18.01 6.39 -4.69
CA GLY A 183 -18.49 6.52 -6.07
C GLY A 183 -17.45 7.16 -7.00
N PHE A 184 -16.80 8.24 -6.57
CA PHE A 184 -15.71 8.86 -7.33
C PHE A 184 -14.50 7.92 -7.46
N TRP A 185 -14.20 7.16 -6.41
CA TRP A 185 -13.14 6.15 -6.47
C TRP A 185 -13.49 5.05 -7.48
N LEU A 186 -14.71 4.50 -7.44
CA LEU A 186 -15.18 3.50 -8.39
C LEU A 186 -15.14 4.03 -9.83
N LEU A 187 -15.67 5.23 -10.07
CA LEU A 187 -15.65 5.86 -11.38
C LEU A 187 -14.20 6.05 -11.90
N SER A 188 -13.27 6.42 -11.01
CA SER A 188 -11.84 6.55 -11.38
C SER A 188 -11.20 5.23 -11.82
N ILE A 189 -11.65 4.10 -11.26
CA ILE A 189 -11.20 2.76 -11.63
C ILE A 189 -11.78 2.39 -13.00
N LEU A 190 -13.08 2.62 -13.20
CA LEU A 190 -13.75 2.36 -14.48
C LEU A 190 -13.12 3.14 -15.63
N LEU A 191 -12.80 4.43 -15.41
CA LEU A 191 -12.11 5.26 -16.40
C LEU A 191 -10.67 4.81 -16.67
N ALA A 192 -10.05 4.06 -15.75
CA ALA A 192 -8.69 3.59 -15.92
C ALA A 192 -8.56 2.43 -16.92
N PHE A 193 -9.63 1.68 -17.21
CA PHE A 193 -9.61 0.59 -18.19
C PHE A 193 -9.46 1.11 -19.64
N PRO A 194 -10.36 1.97 -20.16
CA PRO A 194 -10.23 2.48 -21.52
C PRO A 194 -8.95 3.32 -21.67
N LEU A 195 -8.55 4.05 -20.63
CA LEU A 195 -7.33 4.85 -20.66
C LEU A 195 -6.06 3.98 -20.81
N ASP A 196 -5.94 2.88 -20.06
CA ASP A 196 -4.79 1.98 -20.18
C ASP A 196 -4.77 1.25 -21.52
N HIS A 197 -5.94 0.88 -22.03
CA HIS A 197 -6.08 0.27 -23.35
C HIS A 197 -5.59 1.22 -24.45
N MET A 198 -6.06 2.48 -24.44
CA MET A 198 -5.64 3.49 -25.41
C MET A 198 -4.16 3.84 -25.34
N LEU A 199 -3.59 3.86 -24.12
CA LEU A 199 -2.17 4.15 -23.92
C LEU A 199 -1.26 2.95 -24.19
N ARG A 200 -1.82 1.74 -24.42
CA ARG A 200 -1.09 0.47 -24.48
C ARG A 200 -0.16 0.26 -23.28
N ARG A 201 -0.56 0.77 -22.11
CA ARG A 201 0.23 0.74 -20.85
C ARG A 201 -0.26 -0.33 -19.86
N GLY A 202 -1.31 -1.07 -20.20
CA GLY A 202 -1.89 -2.08 -19.32
C GLY A 202 -0.98 -3.30 -19.18
N THR A 203 -0.13 -3.32 -18.15
CA THR A 203 0.49 -4.58 -17.71
C THR A 203 -0.57 -5.46 -17.06
N MET A 204 -0.43 -6.80 -17.16
CA MET A 204 -1.34 -7.75 -16.51
C MET A 204 -1.52 -7.43 -15.01
N LEU A 205 -0.43 -7.07 -14.32
CA LEU A 205 -0.45 -6.69 -12.91
C LEU A 205 -1.30 -5.42 -12.64
N SER A 206 -1.24 -4.42 -13.51
CA SER A 206 -2.08 -3.21 -13.39
C SER A 206 -3.56 -3.55 -13.54
N THR A 207 -3.89 -4.41 -14.51
CA THR A 207 -5.27 -4.86 -14.75
C THR A 207 -5.81 -5.68 -13.59
N VAL A 208 -5.05 -6.66 -13.10
CA VAL A 208 -5.42 -7.48 -11.92
C VAL A 208 -5.64 -6.58 -10.71
N LYS A 209 -4.76 -5.61 -10.47
CA LYS A 209 -4.93 -4.65 -9.37
C LYS A 209 -6.25 -3.89 -9.46
N LYS A 210 -6.60 -3.38 -10.64
CA LYS A 210 -7.87 -2.66 -10.86
C LYS A 210 -9.07 -3.56 -10.65
N LEU A 211 -8.98 -4.81 -11.10
CA LEU A 211 -10.03 -5.80 -10.93
C LEU A 211 -10.23 -6.15 -9.44
N LEU A 212 -9.16 -6.22 -8.65
CA LEU A 212 -9.24 -6.42 -7.19
C LEU A 212 -9.80 -5.21 -6.45
N ASP A 213 -9.47 -3.99 -6.90
CA ASP A 213 -9.98 -2.76 -6.30
C ASP A 213 -11.48 -2.53 -6.65
N LEU A 214 -12.00 -3.11 -7.74
CA LEU A 214 -13.37 -2.90 -8.23
C LEU A 214 -14.46 -3.42 -7.26
N PRO A 215 -14.43 -4.66 -6.74
CA PRO A 215 -15.36 -5.12 -5.71
C PRO A 215 -15.29 -4.28 -4.44
N VAL A 216 -14.07 -3.89 -4.03
CA VAL A 216 -13.86 -3.08 -2.82
C VAL A 216 -14.51 -1.71 -2.95
N ALA A 217 -14.34 -1.05 -4.09
CA ALA A 217 -14.97 0.23 -4.38
C ALA A 217 -16.49 0.11 -4.54
N SER A 218 -16.98 -0.96 -5.19
CA SER A 218 -18.40 -1.23 -5.39
C SER A 218 -19.14 -1.44 -4.06
N VAL A 219 -18.59 -2.25 -3.16
CA VAL A 219 -19.14 -2.44 -1.81
C VAL A 219 -19.09 -1.14 -1.01
N GLY A 220 -17.98 -0.40 -1.08
CA GLY A 220 -17.88 0.91 -0.45
C GLY A 220 -18.98 1.86 -0.94
N PHE A 221 -19.33 1.79 -2.22
CA PHE A 221 -20.39 2.59 -2.82
C PHE A 221 -21.80 2.08 -2.47
N SER A 222 -22.02 0.77 -2.33
CA SER A 222 -23.31 0.21 -1.89
C SER A 222 -23.58 0.50 -0.42
N GLY A 223 -22.54 0.76 0.38
CA GLY A 223 -22.64 0.98 1.82
C GLY A 223 -22.93 -0.31 2.59
N GLN A 224 -22.78 -1.46 1.94
CA GLN A 224 -22.92 -2.77 2.58
C GLN A 224 -21.75 -3.00 3.54
N ARG A 225 -22.04 -3.58 4.71
CA ARG A 225 -21.02 -4.09 5.61
C ARG A 225 -20.60 -5.46 5.10
N VAL A 226 -19.33 -5.63 4.84
CA VAL A 226 -18.76 -6.92 4.47
C VAL A 226 -17.75 -7.33 5.54
N ASN A 227 -17.48 -8.63 5.62
CA ASN A 227 -16.52 -9.21 6.52
C ASN A 227 -15.19 -8.45 6.46
N ASP A 228 -14.77 -7.89 7.61
CA ASP A 228 -13.56 -7.10 7.76
C ASP A 228 -12.30 -7.88 7.37
N GLY A 229 -12.29 -9.21 7.55
CA GLY A 229 -11.20 -10.09 7.16
C GLY A 229 -11.00 -10.17 5.65
N LEU A 230 -12.08 -10.41 4.89
CA LEU A 230 -12.03 -10.46 3.43
C LEU A 230 -11.58 -9.11 2.85
N PHE A 231 -12.11 -8.01 3.38
CA PHE A 231 -11.72 -6.66 2.96
C PHE A 231 -10.27 -6.33 3.33
N GLY A 232 -9.80 -6.81 4.49
CA GLY A 232 -8.41 -6.75 4.89
C GLY A 232 -7.50 -7.49 3.91
N ALA A 233 -7.85 -8.73 3.57
CA ALA A 233 -7.10 -9.57 2.64
C ALA A 233 -7.05 -8.99 1.23
N LEU A 234 -8.19 -8.59 0.64
CA LEU A 234 -8.24 -7.94 -0.67
C LEU A 234 -7.45 -6.62 -0.67
N GLY A 235 -7.58 -5.85 0.41
CA GLY A 235 -6.82 -4.61 0.61
C GLY A 235 -5.31 -4.86 0.66
N LEU A 236 -4.88 -5.92 1.35
CA LEU A 236 -3.49 -6.34 1.48
C LEU A 236 -2.90 -6.79 0.14
N VAL A 237 -3.59 -7.68 -0.57
CA VAL A 237 -3.15 -8.16 -1.90
C VAL A 237 -3.05 -7.00 -2.88
N SER A 238 -4.06 -6.12 -2.94
CA SER A 238 -4.02 -4.92 -3.79
C SER A 238 -2.87 -3.97 -3.40
N ALA A 239 -2.59 -3.83 -2.10
CA ALA A 239 -1.47 -3.01 -1.62
C ALA A 239 -0.13 -3.60 -2.03
N GLN A 240 0.06 -4.92 -1.87
CA GLN A 240 1.27 -5.64 -2.26
C GLN A 240 1.56 -5.50 -3.75
N ILE A 241 0.56 -5.76 -4.61
CA ILE A 241 0.70 -5.58 -6.06
C ILE A 241 1.04 -4.12 -6.39
N GLY A 242 0.39 -3.17 -5.71
CA GLY A 242 0.63 -1.74 -5.92
C GLY A 242 2.04 -1.29 -5.52
N LEU A 243 2.57 -1.83 -4.41
CA LEU A 243 3.92 -1.55 -3.93
C LEU A 243 4.96 -2.18 -4.86
N TYR A 244 4.77 -3.44 -5.25
CA TYR A 244 5.65 -4.14 -6.17
C TYR A 244 5.72 -3.46 -7.55
N ALA A 245 4.57 -3.11 -8.14
CA ALA A 245 4.53 -2.36 -9.39
C ALA A 245 5.26 -1.01 -9.29
N ARG A 246 5.18 -0.34 -8.12
CA ARG A 246 5.92 0.89 -7.89
C ARG A 246 7.42 0.66 -7.75
N TYR A 247 7.81 -0.40 -7.04
CA TYR A 247 9.21 -0.79 -6.89
C TYR A 247 9.86 -0.98 -8.25
N LEU A 248 9.22 -1.74 -9.15
CA LEU A 248 9.70 -1.91 -10.52
C LEU A 248 9.87 -0.57 -11.26
N ASP A 249 8.85 0.30 -11.25
CA ASP A 249 8.93 1.63 -11.90
C ASP A 249 10.09 2.48 -11.34
N VAL A 250 10.27 2.49 -10.01
CA VAL A 250 11.35 3.25 -9.37
C VAL A 250 12.72 2.67 -9.70
N MET A 251 12.88 1.34 -9.66
CA MET A 251 14.14 0.69 -9.98
C MET A 251 14.54 0.91 -11.44
N THR A 252 13.60 0.87 -12.38
CA THR A 252 13.91 1.20 -13.78
C THR A 252 14.37 2.66 -13.96
N LYS A 253 13.84 3.60 -13.16
CA LYS A 253 14.29 5.00 -13.18
C LYS A 253 15.66 5.17 -12.54
N PHE A 254 15.89 4.47 -11.43
CA PHE A 254 17.18 4.44 -10.75
C PHE A 254 18.28 3.93 -11.69
N GLN A 255 18.06 2.79 -12.34
CA GLN A 255 19.00 2.22 -13.32
C GLN A 255 19.30 3.20 -14.47
N LYS A 256 18.26 3.84 -15.03
CA LYS A 256 18.44 4.85 -16.09
C LYS A 256 19.22 6.07 -15.62
N HIS A 257 19.04 6.49 -14.37
CA HIS A 257 19.79 7.60 -13.80
C HIS A 257 21.25 7.22 -13.59
N HIS A 258 21.51 6.04 -13.04
CA HIS A 258 22.86 5.52 -12.81
C HIS A 258 23.65 5.37 -14.11
N LEU A 259 23.04 4.77 -15.15
CA LEU A 259 23.66 4.65 -16.47
C LEU A 259 24.00 6.01 -17.09
N LYS A 260 23.14 7.02 -16.91
CA LYS A 260 23.42 8.38 -17.38
C LYS A 260 24.59 9.03 -16.64
N GLN A 261 24.70 8.81 -15.33
CA GLN A 261 25.82 9.32 -14.54
C GLN A 261 27.13 8.66 -14.94
N LEU A 262 27.14 7.34 -15.16
CA LEU A 262 28.32 6.62 -15.65
C LEU A 262 28.77 7.13 -17.02
N SER A 263 27.83 7.38 -17.94
CA SER A 263 28.16 7.96 -19.26
C SER A 263 28.64 9.41 -19.23
N ALA A 264 28.45 10.10 -18.09
CA ALA A 264 28.81 11.51 -17.93
C ALA A 264 30.10 11.71 -17.13
N MET A 265 30.70 10.66 -16.57
CA MET A 265 32.04 10.76 -16.01
C MET A 265 33.03 10.81 -17.18
N PRO A 266 33.76 11.93 -17.36
CA PRO A 266 34.78 12.00 -18.41
C PRO A 266 35.84 10.93 -18.15
N ASP A 267 36.33 10.29 -19.21
CA ASP A 267 37.47 9.37 -19.12
C ASP A 267 38.65 10.14 -18.49
N VAL A 268 38.89 9.89 -17.21
CA VAL A 268 40.07 10.41 -16.52
C VAL A 268 41.23 9.52 -16.98
N ALA A 269 41.80 9.90 -18.12
CA ALA A 269 43.05 9.37 -18.66
C ALA A 269 44.26 9.96 -17.91
#